data_AF-A0A2S6S8I7-F1
#
_entry.id   AF-A0A2S6S8I7-F1
#
_cell.length_a   1.000
_cell.length_b   1.000
_cell.length_c   1.000
_cell.angle_alpha   90.00
_cell.angle_beta   90.00
_cell.angle_gamma   90.00
#
_symmetry.space_group_name_H-M   'P 1'
#
loop_
_entity.id
_entity.type
_entity.pdbx_description
1 polymer ?
#
loop_
_entity_poly.entity_id
_entity_poly.type
_entity_poly.pdbx_seq_one_letter_code
_entity_poly.pdbx_strand_id
1 'polypeptide(L)' 'MKKNKKLKCPICGKQILKTKEYVPFCSKKCGDIDLLKWLNGKYFVTEDKGI' A
#
# COMPACT_ATOMS: atom_id res chain seq x y z
N MET A 1 5.42 -25.09 6.90
CA MET A 1 4.30 -24.26 7.43
C MET A 1 4.32 -22.89 6.75
N LYS A 2 3.32 -22.53 5.94
CA LYS A 2 3.28 -21.21 5.25
C LYS A 2 2.83 -20.15 6.26
N LYS A 3 3.73 -19.24 6.67
CA LYS A 3 3.41 -18.11 7.55
C LYS A 3 2.34 -17.23 6.88
N ASN A 4 1.16 -17.13 7.47
CA ASN A 4 0.11 -16.21 7.03
C ASN A 4 0.56 -14.76 7.30
N LYS A 5 1.20 -14.15 6.30
CA LYS A 5 1.66 -12.76 6.37
C LYS A 5 0.43 -11.84 6.41
N LYS A 6 0.12 -11.30 7.60
CA LYS A 6 -0.93 -10.30 7.77
C LYS A 6 -0.57 -9.07 6.92
N LEU A 7 -1.43 -8.72 5.97
CA LEU A 7 -1.25 -7.53 5.15
C LEU A 7 -1.55 -6.28 6.01
N LYS A 8 -0.75 -5.24 5.85
CA LYS A 8 -0.98 -3.93 6.48
C LYS A 8 -1.25 -2.91 5.38
N CYS A 9 -2.17 -1.99 5.63
CA CYS A 9 -2.45 -0.87 4.75
C CYS A 9 -1.19 0.00 4.63
N PRO A 10 -0.66 0.28 3.42
CA PRO A 10 0.53 1.11 3.26
C PRO A 10 0.28 2.58 3.62
N ILE A 11 -0.98 3.01 3.69
CA ILE A 11 -1.36 4.39 3.99
C ILE A 11 -1.55 4.64 5.48
N CYS A 12 -2.10 3.69 6.23
CA CYS A 12 -2.46 3.90 7.64
C CYS A 12 -2.06 2.76 8.60
N GLY A 13 -1.42 1.69 8.10
CA GLY A 13 -0.90 0.59 8.92
C GLY A 13 -1.94 -0.41 9.45
N LYS A 14 -3.24 -0.19 9.25
CA LYS A 14 -4.30 -1.11 9.68
C LYS A 14 -4.15 -2.50 9.07
N GLN A 15 -4.50 -3.53 9.84
CA GLN A 15 -4.53 -4.91 9.33
C GLN A 15 -5.61 -5.08 8.25
N ILE A 16 -5.25 -5.81 7.19
CA ILE A 16 -6.11 -6.08 6.04
C ILE A 16 -6.32 -7.59 5.92
N LEU A 17 -7.57 -7.98 5.67
CA LEU A 17 -7.92 -9.32 5.25
C LEU A 17 -7.75 -9.40 3.72
N LYS A 18 -7.10 -10.45 3.23
CA LYS A 18 -6.84 -10.67 1.79
C LYS A 18 -8.10 -10.67 0.91
N THR A 19 -9.27 -10.92 1.50
CA THR A 19 -10.56 -11.03 0.80
C THR A 19 -11.32 -9.71 0.69
N LYS A 20 -10.76 -8.59 1.19
CA LYS A 20 -11.43 -7.29 1.05
C LYS A 20 -11.28 -6.72 -0.36
N GLU A 21 -12.32 -6.04 -0.82
CA GLU A 21 -12.39 -5.37 -2.13
C GLU A 21 -11.26 -4.35 -2.34
N TYR A 22 -10.86 -3.63 -1.29
CA TYR A 22 -9.91 -2.52 -1.40
C TYR A 22 -8.43 -2.90 -1.22
N VAL A 23 -8.08 -4.20 -1.20
CA VAL A 23 -6.67 -4.65 -1.08
C VAL A 23 -5.85 -4.05 -2.23
N PRO A 24 -4.69 -3.38 -1.98
CA PRO A 24 -3.83 -3.45 -0.79
C PRO A 24 -4.13 -2.43 0.33
N PHE A 25 -5.24 -1.70 0.27
CA PHE A 25 -5.67 -0.72 1.25
C PHE A 25 -6.77 -1.27 2.19
N CYS A 26 -7.01 -0.59 3.32
CA CYS A 26 -8.06 -1.01 4.24
C CYS A 26 -9.46 -0.48 3.87
N SER A 27 -9.55 0.52 2.98
CA SER A 27 -10.79 1.18 2.54
C SER A 27 -10.55 2.05 1.30
N LYS A 28 -11.64 2.42 0.61
CA LYS A 28 -11.62 3.40 -0.49
C LYS A 28 -10.88 4.69 -0.12
N LYS A 29 -11.15 5.27 1.06
CA LYS A 29 -10.48 6.49 1.55
C LYS A 29 -8.95 6.38 1.53
N CYS A 30 -8.39 5.23 1.91
CA CYS A 30 -6.93 5.04 1.86
C CYS A 30 -6.42 4.95 0.43
N GLY A 31 -7.17 4.31 -0.48
CA GLY A 31 -6.83 4.30 -1.91
C GLY A 31 -6.87 5.70 -2.52
N ASP A 32 -7.88 6.51 -2.20
CA ASP A 32 -7.98 7.89 -2.68
C ASP A 32 -6.81 8.75 -2.16
N ILE A 33 -6.36 8.55 -0.91
CA ILE A 33 -5.17 9.24 -0.37
C ILE A 33 -3.90 8.82 -1.10
N ASP A 34 -3.75 7.53 -1.41
CA ASP A 34 -2.62 7.03 -2.20
C ASP A 34 -2.59 7.67 -3.59
N LEU A 35 -3.74 7.72 -4.26
CA LEU A 35 -3.90 8.38 -5.55
C LEU A 35 -3.51 9.86 -5.48
N LEU A 36 -3.93 10.58 -4.43
CA LEU A 36 -3.52 11.98 -4.24
C LEU A 36 -2.00 12.12 -4.05
N LYS A 37 -1.32 11.17 -3.38
CA LYS A 37 0.14 11.19 -3.28
C LYS A 37 0.80 11.00 -4.65
N TRP A 38 0.24 10.13 -5.49
CA TRP A 38 0.67 9.96 -6.88
C TRP A 38 0.50 11.23 -7.70
N LEU A 39 -0.70 11.81 -7.69
CA LEU A 39 -0.99 13.02 -8.46
C LEU A 39 -0.14 14.23 -8.01
N ASN A 40 0.22 14.29 -6.73
CA ASN A 40 1.11 15.31 -6.18
C ASN A 40 2.60 15.02 -6.40
N GLY A 41 2.95 13.96 -7.16
CA GLY A 41 4.34 13.61 -7.44
C GLY A 41 5.15 13.23 -6.19
N LYS A 42 4.50 12.71 -5.14
CA LYS A 42 5.20 12.34 -3.88
C LYS A 42 5.94 11.01 -3.95
N TYR A 43 5.71 10.23 -5.00
CA TYR A 43 6.42 8.98 -5.24
C TYR A 43 7.59 9.24 -6.19
N PHE A 44 8.78 8.80 -5.78
CA PHE A 44 10.01 8.92 -6.55
C PHE A 44 10.62 7.54 -6.68
N VAL A 45 11.10 7.22 -7.88
CA VAL A 45 11.91 6.03 -8.12
C VAL A 45 13.36 6.45 -7.96
N THR A 46 14.07 5.86 -7.01
CA THR A 46 15.52 6.02 -6.91
C THR A 46 16.17 5.02 -7.85
N GLU A 47 17.25 5.43 -8.55
CA GLU A 47 18.09 4.44 -9.24
C GLU A 47 18.74 3.54 -8.19
N ASP A 48 18.40 2.25 -8.22
CA ASP A 48 19.17 1.23 -7.52
C ASP A 48 20.50 1.06 -8.28
N LYS A 49 21.54 1.77 -7.82
CA LYS A 49 22.92 1.51 -8.25
C LYS A 49 23.35 0.16 -7.68
N GLY A 50 23.02 -0.91 -8.39
CA GLY A 50 23.36 -2.28 -8.05
C GLY A 50 24.83 -2.66 -8.30
N ILE A 51 25.76 -1.72 -8.16
CA ILE A 51 27.23 -1.90 -8.14
C ILE A 51 27.83 -0.84 -7.22
#